data_AF-G5A9Q2-F1
#
_entry.id   AF-G5A9Q2-F1
#
_cell.length_a   1.000
_cell.length_b   1.000
_cell.length_c   1.000
_cell.angle_alpha   90.00
_cell.angle_beta   90.00
_cell.angle_gamma   90.00
#
_symmetry.space_group_name_H-M   'P 1'
#
loop_
_entity.id
_entity.type
_entity.pdbx_description
1 polymer ?
#
loop_
_entity_poly.entity_id
_entity_poly.type
_entity_poly.pdbx_seq_one_letter_code
_entity_poly.pdbx_strand_id
1 'polypeptide(L)'
;MDHYAGKLVVHGLRSYFQLNAAALRPIWNSDHIRDIHIEMTEKATLQNRVHYFDSAGIIRDVMVNHLQLLLNIAPPLVVGQYDEFATHYQDEMGRSLDESGHFTPTAAMVELRSSLQTWSNSTFRLAAAKATEKRVLTVVITFTQETFPAGNSAPCRLTVTIQQGHNADTRHSHRIEWSCDVSNVLSPLNLPENWEYSDTHDHRVITPTKPNLQTVKASSWDLGDELSA
;
A
#
# COMPACT_ATOMS: atom_id res chain seq x y z
N MET A 1 -4.32 13.87 11.13
CA MET A 1 -4.00 13.96 9.68
C MET A 1 -3.09 12.81 9.34
N ASP A 2 -3.27 12.21 8.16
CA ASP A 2 -2.45 11.10 7.72
C ASP A 2 -1.25 11.59 6.89
N HIS A 3 -0.04 11.22 7.31
CA HIS A 3 1.19 11.65 6.65
C HIS A 3 1.47 10.90 5.33
N TYR A 4 0.81 9.77 5.06
CA TYR A 4 0.91 9.07 3.78
C TYR A 4 0.22 9.81 2.64
N ALA A 5 -0.81 10.63 2.93
CA ALA A 5 -1.53 11.44 1.94
C ALA A 5 -0.61 12.38 1.15
N GLY A 6 0.46 12.89 1.78
CA GLY A 6 1.39 13.85 1.18
C GLY A 6 2.53 13.21 0.40
N LYS A 7 2.56 11.88 0.24
CA LYS A 7 3.65 11.22 -0.47
C LYS A 7 3.54 11.43 -1.98
N LEU A 8 4.67 11.66 -2.63
CA LEU A 8 4.77 11.93 -4.07
C LEU A 8 4.04 10.88 -4.93
N VAL A 9 4.16 9.61 -4.58
CA VAL A 9 3.47 8.49 -5.25
C VAL A 9 1.96 8.57 -5.15
N VAL A 10 1.39 9.08 -4.05
CA VAL A 10 -0.06 9.19 -3.88
C VAL A 10 -0.59 10.28 -4.81
N HIS A 11 0.12 11.40 -4.92
CA HIS A 11 -0.18 12.45 -5.89
C HIS A 11 0.01 11.97 -7.34
N GLY A 12 1.12 11.30 -7.63
CA GLY A 12 1.41 10.77 -8.97
C GLY A 12 0.42 9.69 -9.40
N LEU A 13 0.00 8.82 -8.49
CA LEU A 13 -1.05 7.83 -8.74
C LEU A 13 -2.38 8.51 -9.10
N ARG A 14 -2.78 9.54 -8.36
CA ARG A 14 -3.99 10.30 -8.66
C ARG A 14 -3.93 10.94 -10.05
N SER A 15 -2.81 11.59 -10.38
CA SER A 15 -2.59 12.17 -11.71
C SER A 15 -2.62 11.09 -12.80
N TYR A 16 -1.99 9.95 -12.55
CA TYR A 16 -1.98 8.82 -13.47
C TYR A 16 -3.40 8.30 -13.77
N PHE A 17 -4.23 8.09 -12.74
CA PHE A 17 -5.62 7.67 -12.95
C PHE A 17 -6.47 8.74 -13.65
N GLN A 18 -6.22 10.02 -13.37
CA GLN A 18 -6.95 11.11 -14.02
C GLN A 18 -6.63 11.21 -15.51
N LEU A 19 -5.34 11.21 -15.86
CA LEU A 19 -4.87 11.28 -17.25
C LEU A 19 -5.31 10.06 -18.08
N ASN A 20 -5.51 8.92 -17.42
CA ASN A 20 -5.85 7.65 -18.06
C ASN A 20 -7.28 7.20 -17.77
N ALA A 21 -8.15 8.10 -17.31
CA ALA A 21 -9.51 7.77 -16.89
C ALA A 21 -10.32 7.07 -17.99
N ALA A 22 -10.16 7.47 -19.25
CA ALA A 22 -10.87 6.86 -20.37
C ALA A 22 -10.47 5.39 -20.60
N ALA A 23 -9.19 5.06 -20.40
CA ALA A 23 -8.69 3.70 -20.56
C ALA A 23 -8.94 2.84 -19.30
N LEU A 24 -8.79 3.41 -18.10
CA LEU A 24 -8.82 2.65 -16.84
C LEU A 24 -10.22 2.48 -16.26
N ARG A 25 -11.13 3.45 -16.39
CA ARG A 25 -12.49 3.34 -15.81
C ARG A 25 -13.27 2.10 -16.26
N PRO A 26 -13.24 1.68 -17.55
CA PRO A 26 -13.97 0.50 -18.00
C PRO A 26 -13.56 -0.79 -17.29
N ILE A 27 -12.27 -0.92 -16.92
CA ILE A 27 -11.72 -2.10 -16.25
C ILE A 27 -11.66 -1.97 -14.72
N TRP A 28 -12.24 -0.90 -14.15
CA TRP A 28 -12.14 -0.58 -12.72
C TRP A 28 -13.38 -1.01 -11.94
N ASN A 29 -13.70 -2.31 -12.01
CA ASN A 29 -14.87 -2.91 -11.36
C ASN A 29 -14.64 -4.42 -11.13
N SER A 30 -15.61 -5.09 -10.51
CA SER A 30 -15.52 -6.49 -10.12
C SER A 30 -15.59 -7.52 -11.25
N ASP A 31 -15.93 -7.11 -12.47
CA ASP A 31 -15.85 -8.02 -13.63
C ASP A 31 -14.38 -8.17 -14.08
N HIS A 32 -13.55 -7.17 -13.76
CA HIS A 32 -12.16 -7.11 -14.18
C HIS A 32 -11.15 -7.25 -13.05
N ILE A 33 -11.51 -6.82 -11.83
CA ILE A 33 -10.65 -6.85 -10.65
C ILE A 33 -11.10 -7.98 -9.72
N ARG A 34 -10.19 -8.94 -9.52
CA ARG A 34 -10.40 -10.07 -8.62
C ARG A 34 -10.15 -9.69 -7.16
N ASP A 35 -9.05 -8.99 -6.91
CA ASP A 35 -8.54 -8.77 -5.56
C ASP A 35 -7.75 -7.47 -5.46
N ILE A 36 -8.02 -6.69 -4.42
CA ILE A 36 -7.27 -5.48 -4.07
C ILE A 36 -6.62 -5.74 -2.70
N HIS A 37 -5.31 -5.85 -2.69
CA HIS A 37 -4.54 -6.08 -1.49
C HIS A 37 -3.72 -4.84 -1.12
N ILE A 38 -3.85 -4.37 0.11
CA ILE A 38 -3.04 -3.29 0.66
C ILE A 38 -2.24 -3.87 1.82
N GLU A 39 -0.93 -3.74 1.77
CA GLU A 39 -0.02 -4.28 2.78
C GLU A 39 0.85 -3.15 3.34
N MET A 40 0.90 -3.04 4.67
CA MET A 40 1.83 -2.17 5.38
C MET A 40 2.63 -2.95 6.42
N THR A 41 3.91 -3.18 6.14
CA THR A 41 4.83 -3.78 7.09
C THR A 41 5.86 -2.76 7.57
N GLU A 42 6.26 -2.87 8.83
CA GLU A 42 7.31 -2.06 9.42
C GLU A 42 8.36 -2.94 10.08
N LYS A 43 9.64 -2.55 9.95
CA LYS A 43 10.73 -3.16 10.72
C LYS A 43 10.74 -2.71 12.17
N ALA A 44 10.24 -1.50 12.42
CA ALA A 44 10.20 -0.92 13.74
C ALA A 44 9.29 -1.76 14.65
N THR A 45 9.73 -1.91 15.88
CA THR A 45 9.00 -2.55 16.97
C THR A 45 8.12 -1.52 17.69
N LEU A 46 7.54 -1.81 18.87
CA LEU A 46 6.69 -0.84 19.56
C LEU A 46 7.50 0.24 20.28
N GLN A 47 8.75 -0.06 20.65
CA GLN A 47 9.71 0.88 21.23
C GLN A 47 9.09 1.72 22.37
N ASN A 48 9.15 3.05 22.28
CA ASN A 48 8.64 3.96 23.33
C ASN A 48 7.09 4.10 23.31
N ARG A 49 6.40 3.53 22.31
CA ARG A 49 4.93 3.64 22.15
C ARG A 49 4.17 2.44 22.68
N VAL A 50 4.84 1.53 23.39
CA VAL A 50 4.25 0.29 23.94
C VAL A 50 2.95 0.56 24.70
N HIS A 51 2.90 1.53 25.60
CA HIS A 51 1.68 1.82 26.39
C HIS A 51 0.51 2.36 25.56
N TYR A 52 0.79 3.18 24.53
CA TYR A 52 -0.24 3.62 23.59
C TYR A 52 -0.73 2.44 22.76
N PHE A 53 0.21 1.67 22.22
CA PHE A 53 -0.07 0.55 21.35
C PHE A 53 -0.89 -0.52 22.06
N ASP A 54 -0.62 -0.78 23.34
CA ASP A 54 -1.36 -1.76 24.16
C ASP A 54 -2.87 -1.47 24.22
N SER A 55 -3.27 -0.20 24.16
CA SER A 55 -4.69 0.19 24.13
C SER A 55 -5.30 0.28 22.72
N ALA A 56 -4.45 0.39 21.69
CA ALA A 56 -4.86 0.71 20.32
C ALA A 56 -4.81 -0.52 19.40
N GLY A 57 -3.73 -1.30 19.46
CA GLY A 57 -3.40 -2.38 18.54
C GLY A 57 -3.13 -1.91 17.10
N ILE A 58 -2.67 -2.85 16.27
CA ILE A 58 -2.30 -2.57 14.88
C ILE A 58 -3.49 -2.08 14.03
N ILE A 59 -4.72 -2.46 14.38
CA ILE A 59 -5.94 -2.08 13.65
C ILE A 59 -6.17 -0.57 13.76
N ARG A 60 -6.12 0.01 14.96
CA ARG A 60 -6.32 1.46 15.15
C ARG A 60 -5.09 2.28 14.79
N ASP A 61 -3.88 1.76 15.04
CA ASP A 61 -2.63 2.46 14.72
C ASP A 61 -2.43 2.59 13.21
N VAL A 62 -2.71 1.52 12.44
CA VAL A 62 -2.37 1.45 11.01
C VAL A 62 -3.59 1.31 10.10
N MET A 63 -4.49 0.36 10.37
CA MET A 63 -5.54 0.00 9.39
C MET A 63 -6.61 1.08 9.25
N VAL A 64 -7.13 1.60 10.38
CA VAL A 64 -8.21 2.60 10.39
C VAL A 64 -7.76 3.97 9.87
N ASN A 65 -6.49 4.32 10.06
CA ASN A 65 -5.97 5.61 9.62
C ASN A 65 -5.35 5.49 8.22
N HIS A 66 -4.24 4.76 8.15
CA HIS A 66 -3.37 4.70 6.97
C HIS A 66 -3.97 3.89 5.83
N LEU A 67 -4.49 2.69 6.11
CA LEU A 67 -5.02 1.85 5.05
C LEU A 67 -6.41 2.32 4.60
N GLN A 68 -7.24 2.84 5.51
CA GLN A 68 -8.53 3.42 5.14
C GLN A 68 -8.40 4.63 4.22
N LEU A 69 -7.37 5.48 4.40
CA LEU A 69 -7.10 6.55 3.45
C LEU A 69 -6.78 6.01 2.05
N LEU A 70 -6.01 4.93 1.95
CA LEU A 70 -5.71 4.27 0.67
C LEU A 70 -6.96 3.61 0.06
N LEU A 71 -7.90 3.15 0.88
CA LEU A 71 -9.26 2.76 0.47
C LEU A 71 -10.17 3.94 0.13
N ASN A 72 -9.90 5.18 0.54
CA ASN A 72 -10.68 6.30 -0.03
C ASN A 72 -10.37 6.52 -1.53
N ILE A 73 -9.37 5.80 -2.06
CA ILE A 73 -9.10 5.64 -3.49
C ILE A 73 -9.91 4.45 -4.09
N ALA A 74 -10.52 3.56 -3.28
CA ALA A 74 -11.44 2.45 -3.66
C ALA A 74 -12.44 1.98 -2.53
N PRO A 75 -13.78 2.01 -2.70
CA PRO A 75 -14.81 2.04 -1.62
C PRO A 75 -15.33 0.67 -1.05
N PRO A 76 -16.18 0.59 0.02
CA PRO A 76 -15.94 0.66 1.47
C PRO A 76 -16.10 -0.69 2.26
N LEU A 77 -15.84 -0.67 3.59
CA LEU A 77 -15.33 -1.74 4.49
C LEU A 77 -16.25 -2.28 5.62
N VAL A 78 -15.96 -3.50 6.14
CA VAL A 78 -16.39 -4.09 7.46
C VAL A 78 -15.20 -4.76 8.18
N VAL A 79 -15.00 -4.52 9.48
CA VAL A 79 -13.79 -4.92 10.25
C VAL A 79 -13.86 -6.35 10.85
N GLY A 80 -12.77 -7.11 10.79
CA GLY A 80 -12.59 -8.42 11.46
C GLY A 80 -11.12 -8.74 11.79
N GLN A 81 -10.85 -9.58 12.80
CA GLN A 81 -9.55 -9.76 13.49
C GLN A 81 -9.11 -11.24 13.46
N TYR A 82 -7.81 -11.55 13.44
CA TYR A 82 -7.27 -12.92 13.61
C TYR A 82 -5.95 -12.94 14.40
N ASP A 83 -5.72 -14.07 15.08
CA ASP A 83 -4.66 -14.37 16.05
C ASP A 83 -3.44 -15.02 15.39
N GLU A 84 -2.30 -14.32 15.35
CA GLU A 84 -0.97 -14.90 15.50
C GLU A 84 0.11 -13.79 15.42
N PHE A 85 0.60 -13.31 16.58
CA PHE A 85 2.02 -13.00 16.82
C PHE A 85 2.26 -12.58 18.28
N ALA A 86 2.74 -13.50 19.12
CA ALA A 86 2.79 -13.36 20.59
C ALA A 86 4.16 -12.98 21.17
N THR A 87 5.24 -13.48 20.58
CA THR A 87 6.56 -13.54 21.25
C THR A 87 7.27 -12.20 21.38
N HIS A 88 7.21 -11.34 20.37
CA HIS A 88 7.88 -10.05 20.43
C HIS A 88 7.21 -9.04 21.38
N TYR A 89 5.88 -9.09 21.47
CA TYR A 89 5.10 -8.28 22.40
C TYR A 89 5.40 -8.64 23.87
N GLN A 90 5.62 -9.93 24.17
CA GLN A 90 6.02 -10.39 25.50
C GLN A 90 7.37 -9.80 25.94
N ASP A 91 8.35 -9.78 25.04
CA ASP A 91 9.69 -9.24 25.31
C ASP A 91 9.65 -7.74 25.59
N GLU A 92 8.87 -6.96 24.83
CA GLU A 92 8.76 -5.51 25.01
C GLU A 92 7.92 -5.12 26.23
N MET A 93 6.92 -5.91 26.61
CA MET A 93 6.08 -5.67 27.79
C MET A 93 6.68 -6.20 29.09
N GLY A 94 7.68 -7.09 29.02
CA GLY A 94 8.25 -7.78 30.18
C GLY A 94 7.23 -8.62 30.95
N ARG A 95 6.20 -9.14 30.27
CA ARG A 95 5.10 -9.92 30.87
C ARG A 95 4.89 -11.23 30.11
N SER A 96 4.73 -12.33 30.85
CA SER A 96 4.23 -13.59 30.29
C SER A 96 2.74 -13.45 29.94
N LEU A 97 2.26 -14.18 28.92
CA LEU A 97 0.88 -14.06 28.40
C LEU A 97 -0.17 -14.71 29.30
N ASP A 98 0.18 -15.09 30.53
CA ASP A 98 -0.53 -16.10 31.31
C ASP A 98 -1.43 -15.58 32.44
N GLU A 99 -1.45 -14.28 32.78
CA GLU A 99 -2.21 -13.85 33.97
C GLU A 99 -3.41 -12.91 33.74
N SER A 100 -3.66 -12.43 32.52
CA SER A 100 -4.85 -11.62 32.22
C SER A 100 -5.52 -11.90 30.87
N GLY A 101 -4.90 -12.72 30.00
CA GLY A 101 -5.43 -13.01 28.66
C GLY A 101 -5.54 -11.79 27.74
N HIS A 102 -5.00 -10.63 28.14
CA HIS A 102 -5.00 -9.43 27.30
C HIS A 102 -3.85 -9.53 26.30
N PHE A 103 -4.19 -9.70 25.02
CA PHE A 103 -3.26 -9.76 23.92
C PHE A 103 -3.55 -8.63 22.94
N THR A 104 -2.54 -7.80 22.67
CA THR A 104 -2.66 -6.70 21.73
C THR A 104 -1.93 -7.04 20.43
N PRO A 105 -2.66 -7.25 19.32
CA PRO A 105 -2.05 -7.74 18.08
C PRO A 105 -1.13 -6.69 17.46
N THR A 106 0.09 -7.13 17.11
CA THR A 106 1.10 -6.36 16.38
C THR A 106 1.07 -6.61 14.87
N ALA A 107 0.30 -7.60 14.43
CA ALA A 107 -0.01 -7.90 13.04
C ALA A 107 -1.49 -8.25 12.89
N ALA A 108 -2.09 -7.89 11.76
CA ALA A 108 -3.46 -8.25 11.40
C ALA A 108 -3.63 -8.30 9.89
N MET A 109 -4.55 -9.13 9.41
CA MET A 109 -5.07 -9.08 8.05
C MET A 109 -6.59 -9.12 8.09
N VAL A 110 -7.24 -8.25 7.33
CA VAL A 110 -8.70 -8.14 7.23
C VAL A 110 -9.12 -8.38 5.79
N GLU A 111 -10.01 -9.35 5.57
CA GLU A 111 -10.71 -9.52 4.30
C GLU A 111 -12.06 -8.80 4.35
N LEU A 112 -12.40 -8.14 3.25
CA LEU A 112 -13.57 -7.28 3.14
C LEU A 112 -14.26 -7.56 1.83
N ARG A 113 -15.59 -7.50 1.87
CA ARG A 113 -16.45 -7.63 0.70
C ARG A 113 -17.36 -6.42 0.64
N SER A 114 -17.45 -5.82 -0.54
CA SER A 114 -18.33 -4.69 -0.75
C SER A 114 -19.75 -5.17 -1.05
N SER A 115 -20.75 -4.48 -0.50
CA SER A 115 -22.15 -4.66 -0.92
C SER A 115 -22.48 -3.88 -2.21
N LEU A 116 -21.56 -3.04 -2.69
CA LEU A 116 -21.75 -2.28 -3.92
C LEU A 116 -21.62 -3.21 -5.13
N GLN A 117 -22.55 -3.08 -6.07
CA GLN A 117 -22.57 -3.90 -7.28
C GLN A 117 -21.25 -3.84 -8.06
N THR A 118 -20.64 -2.65 -8.17
CA THR A 118 -19.35 -2.41 -8.83
C THR A 118 -18.19 -3.24 -8.26
N TRP A 119 -18.31 -3.74 -7.03
CA TRP A 119 -17.24 -4.44 -6.30
C TRP A 119 -17.71 -5.80 -5.75
N SER A 120 -18.87 -6.28 -6.19
CA SER A 120 -19.57 -7.42 -5.60
C SER A 120 -18.80 -8.74 -5.65
N ASN A 121 -17.96 -8.92 -6.69
CA ASN A 121 -17.11 -10.11 -6.87
C ASN A 121 -15.63 -9.86 -6.51
N SER A 122 -15.28 -8.65 -6.06
CA SER A 122 -13.91 -8.31 -5.69
C SER A 122 -13.70 -8.49 -4.19
N THR A 123 -12.55 -9.05 -3.83
CA THR A 123 -12.10 -9.11 -2.44
C THR A 123 -11.15 -7.96 -2.14
N PHE A 124 -11.29 -7.31 -1.00
CA PHE A 124 -10.30 -6.34 -0.50
C PHE A 124 -9.60 -6.93 0.72
N ARG A 125 -8.27 -6.94 0.71
CA ARG A 125 -7.45 -7.46 1.81
C ARG A 125 -6.52 -6.39 2.33
N LEU A 126 -6.64 -6.08 3.62
CA LEU A 126 -5.74 -5.15 4.29
C LEU A 126 -4.85 -5.91 5.25
N ALA A 127 -3.54 -5.84 5.07
CA ALA A 127 -2.56 -6.42 5.98
C ALA A 127 -1.72 -5.31 6.61
N ALA A 128 -1.49 -5.41 7.92
CA ALA A 128 -0.58 -4.53 8.63
C ALA A 128 0.24 -5.35 9.63
N ALA A 129 1.54 -5.09 9.73
CA ALA A 129 2.42 -5.77 10.68
C ALA A 129 3.61 -4.90 11.11
N LYS A 130 3.99 -5.00 12.39
CA LYS A 130 5.24 -4.44 12.94
C LYS A 130 6.27 -5.53 13.22
N ALA A 131 7.51 -5.15 13.52
CA ALA A 131 8.61 -6.07 13.79
C ALA A 131 8.87 -7.10 12.66
N THR A 132 8.74 -6.67 11.41
CA THR A 132 8.95 -7.51 10.22
C THR A 132 10.36 -7.36 9.64
N GLU A 133 10.77 -8.27 8.74
CA GLU A 133 12.08 -8.18 8.09
C GLU A 133 12.24 -6.95 7.18
N LYS A 134 11.13 -6.45 6.62
CA LYS A 134 11.09 -5.43 5.56
C LYS A 134 10.03 -4.38 5.87
N ARG A 135 10.35 -3.10 5.61
CA ARG A 135 9.35 -2.03 5.63
C ARG A 135 8.78 -1.87 4.23
N VAL A 136 7.49 -2.10 4.06
CA VAL A 136 6.79 -2.02 2.78
C VAL A 136 5.44 -1.35 2.99
N LEU A 137 5.07 -0.46 2.08
CA LEU A 137 3.67 -0.07 1.89
C LEU A 137 3.35 -0.23 0.41
N THR A 138 2.45 -1.16 0.10
CA THR A 138 2.08 -1.52 -1.27
C THR A 138 0.57 -1.63 -1.42
N VAL A 139 0.10 -1.28 -2.62
CA VAL A 139 -1.25 -1.61 -3.09
C VAL A 139 -1.07 -2.53 -4.30
N VAL A 140 -1.64 -3.72 -4.26
CA VAL A 140 -1.58 -4.72 -5.31
C VAL A 140 -3.00 -5.00 -5.79
N ILE A 141 -3.25 -4.72 -7.06
CA ILE A 141 -4.55 -4.93 -7.69
C ILE A 141 -4.37 -6.07 -8.67
N THR A 142 -5.06 -7.17 -8.42
CA THR A 142 -5.02 -8.35 -9.27
C THR A 142 -6.24 -8.38 -10.18
N PHE A 143 -5.99 -8.43 -11.48
CA PHE A 143 -7.03 -8.55 -12.49
C PHE A 143 -7.44 -10.00 -12.71
N THR A 144 -8.64 -10.19 -13.27
CA THR A 144 -9.13 -11.49 -13.73
C THR A 144 -8.35 -11.95 -14.97
N GLN A 145 -8.27 -13.27 -15.19
CA GLN A 145 -7.57 -13.85 -16.34
C GLN A 145 -8.21 -13.44 -17.66
N GLU A 146 -9.52 -13.23 -17.64
CA GLU A 146 -10.35 -12.82 -18.77
C GLU A 146 -10.03 -11.39 -19.21
N THR A 147 -9.64 -10.52 -18.27
CA THR A 147 -9.30 -9.12 -18.59
C THR A 147 -7.95 -9.01 -19.29
N PHE A 148 -6.94 -9.70 -18.76
CA PHE A 148 -5.59 -9.70 -19.30
C PHE A 148 -5.08 -11.14 -19.37
N PRO A 149 -5.22 -11.80 -20.53
CA PRO A 149 -4.74 -13.17 -20.73
C PRO A 149 -3.21 -13.18 -20.72
N ALA A 150 -2.60 -13.48 -19.56
CA ALA A 150 -1.16 -13.63 -19.47
C ALA A 150 -0.76 -15.03 -19.93
N GLY A 151 0.14 -15.14 -20.91
CA GLY A 151 0.54 -16.40 -21.54
C GLY A 151 1.15 -17.46 -20.61
N ASN A 152 1.48 -17.12 -19.36
CA ASN A 152 2.06 -18.05 -18.37
C ASN A 152 1.40 -17.91 -16.99
N SER A 153 0.27 -18.62 -16.77
CA SER A 153 -0.32 -19.05 -15.48
C SER A 153 -0.66 -18.02 -14.37
N ALA A 154 -0.02 -16.86 -14.29
CA ALA A 154 -0.21 -15.88 -13.23
C ALA A 154 -1.11 -14.72 -13.70
N PRO A 155 -2.09 -14.28 -12.89
CA PRO A 155 -2.95 -13.16 -13.26
C PRO A 155 -2.16 -11.85 -13.32
N CYS A 156 -2.55 -10.96 -14.23
CA CYS A 156 -1.94 -9.64 -14.33
C CYS A 156 -2.19 -8.81 -13.06
N ARG A 157 -1.15 -8.09 -12.61
CA ARG A 157 -1.20 -7.25 -11.41
C ARG A 157 -0.72 -5.84 -11.71
N LEU A 158 -1.42 -4.88 -11.10
CA LEU A 158 -0.94 -3.51 -10.93
C LEU A 158 -0.45 -3.33 -9.49
N THR A 159 0.85 -3.11 -9.32
CA THR A 159 1.47 -2.91 -8.02
C THR A 159 1.89 -1.45 -7.87
N VAL A 160 1.37 -0.78 -6.86
CA VAL A 160 1.78 0.56 -6.45
C VAL A 160 2.61 0.43 -5.19
N THR A 161 3.92 0.63 -5.32
CA THR A 161 4.82 0.71 -4.16
C THR A 161 4.83 2.14 -3.67
N ILE A 162 4.34 2.36 -2.46
CA ILE A 162 4.24 3.69 -1.83
C ILE A 162 5.46 3.98 -0.96
N GLN A 163 6.03 2.94 -0.34
CA GLN A 163 7.29 3.06 0.39
C GLN A 163 7.98 1.70 0.48
N GLN A 164 9.30 1.69 0.32
CA GLN A 164 10.13 0.52 0.57
C GLN A 164 11.33 0.94 1.43
N GLY A 165 11.35 0.63 2.72
CA GLY A 165 12.42 1.07 3.61
C GLY A 165 12.34 2.54 4.07
N HIS A 166 13.23 2.92 4.99
CA HIS A 166 13.40 4.30 5.43
C HIS A 166 14.43 4.99 4.51
N ASN A 167 14.12 6.18 3.99
CA ASN A 167 14.98 6.96 3.08
C ASN A 167 15.48 6.22 1.82
N ALA A 168 14.77 5.19 1.37
CA ALA A 168 15.15 4.52 0.12
C ALA A 168 14.96 5.45 -1.09
N ASP A 169 15.74 5.21 -2.14
CA ASP A 169 15.66 5.93 -3.41
C ASP A 169 14.19 6.01 -3.85
N THR A 170 13.73 7.22 -4.16
CA THR A 170 12.36 7.51 -4.55
C THR A 170 11.91 6.65 -5.72
N ARG A 171 12.82 6.26 -6.63
CA ARG A 171 12.50 5.36 -7.75
C ARG A 171 12.20 3.92 -7.30
N HIS A 172 12.74 3.49 -6.17
CA HIS A 172 12.41 2.20 -5.58
C HIS A 172 11.19 2.30 -4.66
N SER A 173 11.04 3.39 -3.91
CA SER A 173 9.93 3.56 -2.96
C SER A 173 8.62 4.05 -3.56
N HIS A 174 8.63 4.66 -4.75
CA HIS A 174 7.47 5.33 -5.34
C HIS A 174 7.32 4.88 -6.80
N ARG A 175 6.71 3.72 -7.02
CA ARG A 175 6.59 3.18 -8.38
C ARG A 175 5.25 2.48 -8.63
N ILE A 176 4.83 2.52 -9.88
CA ILE A 176 3.63 1.85 -10.39
C ILE A 176 4.09 0.81 -11.40
N GLU A 177 3.68 -0.45 -11.21
CA GLU A 177 4.21 -1.58 -11.96
C GLU A 177 3.07 -2.45 -12.49
N TRP A 178 3.05 -2.68 -13.80
CA TRP A 178 2.23 -3.71 -14.42
C TRP A 178 3.05 -4.96 -14.63
N SER A 179 2.54 -6.11 -14.17
CA SER A 179 3.19 -7.41 -14.31
C SER A 179 2.89 -8.12 -15.64
N CYS A 180 2.28 -7.43 -16.59
CA CYS A 180 1.93 -7.94 -17.90
C CYS A 180 1.90 -6.81 -18.93
N ASP A 181 1.92 -7.18 -20.21
CA ASP A 181 1.63 -6.24 -21.29
C ASP A 181 0.14 -5.91 -21.35
N VAL A 182 -0.18 -4.65 -21.08
CA VAL A 182 -1.54 -4.12 -21.09
C VAL A 182 -1.92 -3.43 -22.40
N SER A 183 -0.99 -3.30 -23.35
CA SER A 183 -1.17 -2.51 -24.57
C SER A 183 -2.23 -3.08 -25.52
N ASN A 184 -2.51 -4.37 -25.43
CA ASN A 184 -3.54 -5.04 -26.23
C ASN A 184 -4.98 -4.71 -25.79
N VAL A 185 -5.16 -4.24 -24.54
CA VAL A 185 -6.48 -3.98 -23.95
C VAL A 185 -6.66 -2.49 -23.66
N LEU A 186 -5.60 -1.82 -23.19
CA LEU A 186 -5.61 -0.41 -22.85
C LEU A 186 -5.04 0.42 -23.98
N SER A 187 -5.71 1.53 -24.29
CA SER A 187 -5.10 2.60 -25.09
C SER A 187 -3.80 3.10 -24.44
N PRO A 188 -2.88 3.70 -25.23
CA PRO A 188 -1.62 4.23 -24.69
C PRO A 188 -1.84 5.08 -23.44
N LEU A 189 -1.13 4.73 -22.37
CA LEU A 189 -1.26 5.38 -21.08
C LEU A 189 -0.33 6.60 -21.02
N ASN A 190 -0.87 7.71 -20.54
CA ASN A 190 -0.15 8.96 -20.31
C ASN A 190 0.56 8.93 -18.96
N LEU A 191 1.74 9.53 -18.89
CA LEU A 191 2.51 9.67 -17.65
C LEU A 191 2.17 10.97 -16.92
N PRO A 192 2.21 10.97 -15.57
CA PRO A 192 2.25 12.21 -14.81
C PRO A 192 3.50 13.04 -15.15
N GLU A 193 3.42 14.34 -14.93
CA GLU A 193 4.58 15.22 -15.08
C GLU A 193 5.73 14.78 -14.15
N ASN A 194 6.97 14.79 -14.65
CA ASN A 194 8.16 14.33 -13.93
C ASN A 194 8.12 12.83 -13.57
N TRP A 195 7.54 11.99 -14.44
CA TRP A 195 7.61 10.53 -14.35
C TRP A 195 8.14 9.95 -15.66
N GLU A 196 8.80 8.81 -15.59
CA GLU A 196 9.42 8.14 -16.74
C GLU A 196 9.01 6.66 -16.81
N TYR A 197 9.05 6.12 -18.04
CA TYR A 197 8.91 4.69 -18.31
C TYR A 197 10.25 3.97 -18.16
N SER A 198 10.20 2.80 -17.54
CA SER A 198 11.18 1.75 -17.73
C SER A 198 10.43 0.50 -18.18
N ASP A 199 10.40 0.27 -19.49
CA ASP A 199 9.77 -0.90 -20.10
C ASP A 199 10.78 -2.04 -20.21
N THR A 200 10.37 -3.23 -19.79
CA THR A 200 10.95 -4.51 -20.20
C THR A 200 9.89 -5.29 -20.98
N HIS A 201 10.25 -6.34 -21.72
CA HIS A 201 9.32 -7.06 -22.62
C HIS A 201 8.02 -7.53 -21.94
N ASP A 202 8.05 -7.82 -20.63
CA ASP A 202 6.89 -8.37 -19.89
C ASP A 202 6.47 -7.51 -18.68
N HIS A 203 7.17 -6.41 -18.39
CA HIS A 203 6.89 -5.54 -17.25
C HIS A 203 6.99 -4.07 -17.63
N ARG A 204 5.97 -3.30 -17.23
CA ARG A 204 5.98 -1.83 -17.34
C ARG A 204 6.14 -1.24 -15.95
N VAL A 205 7.23 -0.51 -15.73
CA VAL A 205 7.51 0.21 -14.49
C VAL A 205 7.48 1.70 -14.74
N ILE A 206 6.76 2.43 -13.89
CA ILE A 206 6.65 3.88 -13.94
C ILE A 206 7.18 4.46 -12.63
N THR A 207 8.14 5.37 -12.73
CA THR A 207 8.82 5.98 -11.58
C THR A 207 8.90 7.50 -11.74
N PRO A 208 8.94 8.26 -10.64
CA PRO A 208 9.24 9.69 -10.70
C PRO A 208 10.66 9.90 -11.23
N THR A 209 10.83 10.86 -12.13
CA THR A 209 12.14 11.34 -12.55
C THR A 209 12.81 12.03 -11.36
N LYS A 210 14.14 11.91 -11.26
CA LYS A 210 14.86 12.73 -10.27
C LYS A 210 14.62 14.20 -10.62
N PRO A 211 14.21 15.06 -9.67
CA PRO A 211 14.20 16.49 -9.93
C PRO A 211 15.64 16.89 -10.33
N ASN A 212 15.77 17.66 -11.42
CA ASN A 212 17.04 18.29 -11.75
C ASN A 212 17.39 19.24 -10.61
N LEU A 213 18.24 18.80 -9.69
CA LEU A 213 18.84 19.62 -8.64
C LEU A 213 19.91 20.54 -9.24
N GLN A 214 19.52 21.37 -10.21
CA GLN A 214 20.26 22.60 -10.51
C GLN A 214 19.39 23.76 -10.04
N THR A 215 19.91 24.53 -9.09
CA THR A 215 19.32 25.76 -8.52
C THR A 215 18.07 25.64 -7.63
N VAL A 216 18.14 24.82 -6.59
CA VAL A 216 17.54 25.21 -5.30
C VAL A 216 18.67 25.22 -4.28
N LYS A 217 19.01 26.39 -3.75
CA LYS A 217 19.91 26.51 -2.59
C LYS A 217 19.40 25.53 -1.54
N ALA A 218 20.26 24.58 -1.15
CA ALA A 218 19.99 23.70 -0.03
C ALA A 218 19.70 24.55 1.21
N SER A 219 18.43 24.79 1.51
CA SER A 219 18.01 24.97 2.88
C SER A 219 18.00 23.57 3.49
N SER A 220 18.87 23.36 4.48
CA SER A 220 18.87 22.16 5.30
C SER A 220 17.52 22.08 6.00
N TRP A 221 16.61 21.27 5.47
CA TRP A 221 15.46 20.79 6.20
C TRP A 221 15.89 19.49 6.88
N ASP A 222 16.42 19.60 8.09
CA ASP A 222 16.46 18.46 9.01
C ASP A 222 15.01 18.16 9.39
N LEU A 223 14.46 17.09 8.84
CA LEU A 223 13.24 16.47 9.35
C LEU A 223 13.58 15.88 10.72
N GLY A 224 13.47 16.74 11.72
CA GLY A 224 13.60 16.39 13.13
C GLY A 224 12.62 15.28 13.49
N ASP A 225 13.18 14.30 14.19
CA ASP A 225 12.67 13.71 15.43
C ASP A 225 11.24 14.08 15.84
N GLU A 226 10.47 13.03 16.13
CA GLU A 226 9.29 12.99 16.99
C GLU A 226 8.12 13.95 16.69
N LEU A 227 7.03 13.38 16.18
CA LEU A 227 5.70 13.86 16.56
C LEU A 227 5.23 13.02 17.75
N SER A 228 5.66 13.45 18.94
CA SER A 228 4.94 13.19 20.17
C SER A 228 3.62 13.96 20.14
N ALA A 229 2.52 13.24 20.30
CA ALA A 229 1.25 13.71 20.82
C ALA A 229 0.58 12.53 21.54
#